data_AF-A0A3R7GD23-F1
#
_entry.id   AF-A0A3R7GD23-F1
#
_cell.length_a   1.000
_cell.length_b   1.000
_cell.length_c   1.000
_cell.angle_alpha   90.00
_cell.angle_beta   90.00
_cell.angle_gamma   90.00
#
_symmetry.space_group_name_H-M   'P 1'
#
loop_
_entity.id
_entity.type
_entity.pdbx_description
1 polymer ?
#
loop_
_entity_poly.entity_id
_entity_poly.type
_entity_poly.pdbx_seq_one_letter_code
_entity_poly.pdbx_strand_id
1 'polypeptide(L)'
;MNDDTIGLSRRKMLVGLGAVGVASAGAGLGTTAYFNDTETFENNTLTAGSLDLFVDYEASYDSDGAVENLADMAAGTQDGEPAGMFYDLDDVKPGDSGHVEFCFRIVDNPSYMWACGDLSQAENGMNEPEMEVDMTPGLGELGESIDARLVYCERVDGEIVEGEEIVSGSLVDVIAAITGGAALDGMGMAGMVPGEQAEYADVVEPDDGEAYITGPCVCLFWEIPTSVGNEIQSDSLTMNFEFHAVQSRHNDGTANPCVPSITTRTGEGFAKQQEFATQQETSFARGRFGNNGPSGSWEVAVGPDVGSATTANYVWTPGNTVPFSYSFDGSGNASFTLDGVNVASGIPAPSGKLAITTKADEATVSVANLALDLDGTVVTLNGPDAISASNDGSGREVTYLVFDTDAADVANAFTITGDVTVDVQGDYSGSDEGVAFDISVE
;
A
#
# COMPACT_ATOMS: atom_id res chain seq x y z
N MET A 1 -4.80 -68.41 -24.00
CA MET A 1 -5.55 -69.09 -22.93
C MET A 1 -5.36 -68.24 -21.69
N ASN A 2 -6.49 -67.72 -21.21
CA ASN A 2 -6.75 -66.92 -20.02
C ASN A 2 -6.28 -65.46 -20.00
N ASP A 3 -7.22 -64.62 -20.45
CA ASP A 3 -7.59 -63.35 -19.81
C ASP A 3 -7.66 -63.46 -18.29
N ASP A 4 -7.22 -62.42 -17.58
CA ASP A 4 -8.16 -61.62 -16.79
C ASP A 4 -7.60 -60.22 -16.49
N THR A 5 -8.49 -59.28 -16.76
CA THR A 5 -8.54 -57.85 -16.51
C THR A 5 -8.25 -57.41 -15.07
N ILE A 6 -7.44 -56.37 -14.87
CA ILE A 6 -7.71 -55.28 -13.89
C ILE A 6 -7.10 -53.98 -14.45
N GLY A 7 -7.96 -53.00 -14.72
CA GLY A 7 -7.59 -51.66 -15.19
C GLY A 7 -6.93 -50.82 -14.10
N LEU A 8 -6.01 -49.96 -14.52
CA LEU A 8 -5.49 -48.87 -13.69
C LEU A 8 -5.69 -47.55 -14.43
N SER A 9 -6.52 -46.73 -13.79
CA SER A 9 -7.02 -45.41 -14.16
C SER A 9 -5.91 -44.36 -14.34
N ARG A 10 -6.26 -43.23 -14.99
CA ARG A 10 -5.44 -42.07 -15.39
C ARG A 10 -4.80 -41.28 -14.23
N ARG A 11 -4.30 -41.95 -13.19
CA ARG A 11 -3.69 -41.37 -11.99
C ARG A 11 -2.22 -41.79 -11.84
N LYS A 12 -1.45 -41.66 -12.92
CA LYS A 12 0.02 -41.84 -12.93
C LYS A 12 0.77 -40.81 -13.78
N MET A 13 0.22 -39.61 -13.93
CA MET A 13 0.92 -38.49 -14.55
C MET A 13 0.60 -37.21 -13.78
N LEU A 14 1.24 -37.04 -12.62
CA LEU A 14 1.48 -35.77 -11.90
C LEU A 14 2.23 -36.14 -10.60
N VAL A 15 3.56 -36.28 -10.72
CA VAL A 15 4.51 -36.40 -9.59
C VAL A 15 5.62 -35.37 -9.82
N GLY A 16 5.25 -34.09 -9.82
CA GLY A 16 6.19 -32.99 -9.84
C GLY A 16 5.67 -31.89 -8.95
N LEU A 17 6.45 -31.56 -7.91
CA LEU A 17 6.31 -30.44 -6.97
C LEU A 17 5.33 -30.63 -5.81
N GLY A 18 5.81 -31.34 -4.78
CA GLY A 18 5.16 -31.38 -3.47
C GLY A 18 5.99 -32.18 -2.46
N ALA A 19 7.15 -31.67 -2.05
CA ALA A 19 7.90 -32.16 -0.89
C ALA A 19 9.10 -31.26 -0.54
N VAL A 20 8.89 -30.23 0.30
CA VAL A 20 9.80 -29.96 1.42
C VAL A 20 8.93 -29.57 2.61
N GLY A 21 8.96 -30.41 3.63
CA GLY A 21 8.41 -30.13 4.94
C GLY A 21 9.27 -30.80 6.00
N VAL A 22 9.31 -30.14 7.16
CA VAL A 22 9.59 -30.66 8.51
C VAL A 22 11.05 -30.71 8.98
N ALA A 23 11.36 -29.82 9.92
CA ALA A 23 12.06 -30.17 11.15
C ALA A 23 11.22 -29.71 12.35
N SER A 24 10.82 -30.66 13.19
CA SER A 24 9.96 -30.50 14.37
C SER A 24 10.68 -31.06 15.60
N ALA A 25 10.54 -30.41 16.77
CA ALA A 25 10.49 -31.07 18.09
C ALA A 25 10.29 -30.07 19.25
N GLY A 26 9.13 -30.15 19.95
CA GLY A 26 8.99 -29.62 21.31
C GLY A 26 7.56 -29.28 21.77
N ALA A 27 6.83 -30.28 22.31
CA ALA A 27 5.69 -30.24 23.26
C ALA A 27 4.79 -28.97 23.33
N GLY A 28 3.47 -28.97 23.09
CA GLY A 28 2.44 -29.98 23.36
C GLY A 28 1.61 -29.63 24.60
N LEU A 29 0.68 -28.65 24.52
CA LEU A 29 -0.57 -28.56 25.30
C LEU A 29 -1.57 -27.69 24.53
N GLY A 30 -2.80 -28.19 24.37
CA GLY A 30 -3.79 -27.62 23.47
C GLY A 30 -4.44 -26.32 23.95
N THR A 31 -4.70 -25.44 22.99
CA THR A 31 -5.79 -24.49 23.00
C THR A 31 -6.63 -24.76 21.75
N THR A 32 -7.89 -25.08 21.97
CA THR A 32 -8.92 -25.15 20.95
C THR A 32 -9.04 -23.76 20.31
N ALA A 33 -8.57 -23.59 19.08
CA ALA A 33 -9.00 -22.47 18.26
C ALA A 33 -10.52 -22.63 18.07
N TYR A 34 -11.23 -21.73 18.72
CA TYR A 34 -12.67 -21.59 18.74
C TYR A 34 -13.07 -21.09 17.36
N PHE A 35 -13.47 -22.01 16.48
CA PHE A 35 -14.12 -21.67 15.21
C PHE A 35 -15.40 -20.92 15.53
N ASN A 36 -15.35 -19.60 15.40
CA ASN A 36 -16.51 -18.74 15.33
C ASN A 36 -16.42 -17.89 14.07
N ASP A 37 -16.17 -18.56 12.95
CA ASP A 37 -16.52 -18.01 11.64
C ASP A 37 -18.05 -18.10 11.56
N THR A 38 -18.72 -17.03 11.96
CA THR A 38 -20.05 -16.71 11.43
C THR A 38 -19.82 -15.85 10.19
N GLU A 39 -19.18 -16.46 9.20
CA GLU A 39 -19.17 -15.94 7.83
C GLU A 39 -20.53 -16.26 7.25
N THR A 40 -21.40 -15.26 7.22
CA THR A 40 -22.59 -15.29 6.36
C THR A 40 -22.10 -15.36 4.93
N PHE A 41 -22.21 -16.56 4.34
CA PHE A 41 -21.95 -16.80 2.92
C PHE A 41 -22.92 -16.01 2.04
N GLU A 42 -22.60 -14.76 1.78
CA GLU A 42 -22.97 -14.06 0.55
C GLU A 42 -21.73 -14.05 -0.34
N ASN A 43 -21.34 -15.23 -0.87
CA ASN A 43 -20.43 -15.21 -2.00
C ASN A 43 -20.60 -16.37 -2.97
N ASN A 44 -20.70 -15.93 -4.21
CA ASN A 44 -20.94 -16.62 -5.45
C ASN A 44 -19.81 -17.65 -5.70
N THR A 45 -20.12 -18.92 -5.58
CA THR A 45 -19.22 -20.00 -6.04
C THR A 45 -19.54 -20.29 -7.50
N LEU A 46 -18.79 -19.71 -8.44
CA LEU A 46 -18.70 -20.20 -9.82
C LEU A 46 -17.27 -20.06 -10.35
N THR A 47 -16.52 -21.17 -10.29
CA THR A 47 -15.37 -21.55 -11.14
C THR A 47 -14.16 -20.61 -11.16
N ALA A 48 -12.99 -21.11 -10.75
CA ALA A 48 -11.69 -20.46 -10.95
C ALA A 48 -11.56 -19.92 -12.39
N GLY A 49 -11.54 -18.59 -12.53
CA GLY A 49 -11.54 -17.88 -13.79
C GLY A 49 -10.34 -18.25 -14.66
N SER A 50 -10.58 -18.39 -15.95
CA SER A 50 -9.52 -18.19 -16.94
C SER A 50 -9.05 -16.73 -16.87
N LEU A 51 -7.94 -16.42 -17.53
CA LEU A 51 -7.52 -15.04 -17.73
C LEU A 51 -8.57 -14.34 -18.62
N ASP A 52 -9.45 -13.56 -17.99
CA ASP A 52 -10.70 -13.08 -18.59
C ASP A 52 -10.76 -11.54 -18.71
N LEU A 53 -9.68 -10.84 -18.32
CA LEU A 53 -9.47 -9.42 -18.60
C LEU A 53 -8.07 -9.22 -19.20
N PHE A 54 -8.02 -8.53 -20.33
CA PHE A 54 -6.79 -8.01 -20.91
C PHE A 54 -6.87 -6.49 -20.96
N VAL A 55 -5.76 -5.84 -20.64
CA VAL A 55 -5.60 -4.39 -20.75
C VAL A 55 -4.48 -4.15 -21.74
N ASP A 56 -4.89 -3.72 -22.94
CA ASP A 56 -3.99 -3.28 -23.97
C ASP A 56 -3.58 -1.84 -23.63
N TYR A 57 -2.28 -1.58 -23.50
CA TYR A 57 -1.79 -0.25 -23.18
C TYR A 57 -0.75 0.27 -24.17
N GLU A 58 -0.82 1.56 -24.44
CA GLU A 58 0.11 2.28 -25.30
C GLU A 58 0.58 3.54 -24.58
N ALA A 59 1.87 3.60 -24.28
CA ALA A 59 2.50 4.78 -23.68
C ALA A 59 3.36 5.52 -24.71
N SER A 60 3.31 6.84 -24.63
CA SER A 60 4.13 7.76 -25.43
C SER A 60 4.55 8.91 -24.54
N TYR A 61 5.85 9.20 -24.49
CA TYR A 61 6.36 10.42 -23.86
C TYR A 61 7.31 11.15 -24.81
N ASP A 62 7.28 12.48 -24.76
CA ASP A 62 8.18 13.37 -25.48
C ASP A 62 9.23 13.90 -24.51
N SER A 63 10.44 13.33 -24.61
CA SER A 63 11.67 13.94 -24.06
C SER A 63 12.50 14.39 -25.25
N ASP A 64 13.07 15.62 -25.18
CA ASP A 64 13.85 16.39 -26.19
C ASP A 64 14.64 15.58 -27.26
N GLY A 65 13.99 14.72 -28.05
CA GLY A 65 14.65 13.83 -29.01
C GLY A 65 14.02 12.50 -29.44
N ALA A 66 13.16 11.80 -28.69
CA ALA A 66 12.52 10.55 -29.18
C ALA A 66 11.38 10.03 -28.30
N VAL A 67 10.28 9.64 -28.95
CA VAL A 67 9.15 8.89 -28.36
C VAL A 67 9.42 7.38 -28.52
N GLU A 68 9.45 6.62 -27.43
CA GLU A 68 9.29 5.16 -27.49
C GLU A 68 7.80 4.83 -27.29
N ASN A 69 7.13 4.44 -28.38
CA ASN A 69 5.83 3.77 -28.28
C ASN A 69 6.09 2.33 -27.82
N LEU A 70 5.99 2.11 -26.52
CA LEU A 70 5.94 0.76 -25.95
C LEU A 70 4.46 0.37 -25.87
N ALA A 71 4.04 -0.50 -26.80
CA ALA A 71 2.77 -1.21 -26.67
C ALA A 71 3.05 -2.57 -26.05
N ASP A 72 2.40 -2.85 -24.92
CA ASP A 72 2.47 -4.13 -24.22
C ASP A 72 1.10 -4.41 -23.58
N MET A 73 0.91 -5.59 -22.97
CA MET A 73 -0.40 -6.08 -22.53
C MET A 73 -0.31 -6.61 -21.10
N ALA A 74 -1.15 -6.08 -20.22
CA ALA A 74 -1.37 -6.65 -18.90
C ALA A 74 -2.61 -7.55 -18.94
N ALA A 75 -2.67 -8.53 -18.03
CA ALA A 75 -3.80 -9.44 -17.99
C ALA A 75 -4.14 -9.85 -16.56
N GLY A 76 -5.44 -9.99 -16.31
CA GLY A 76 -6.03 -10.35 -15.03
C GLY A 76 -7.21 -11.30 -15.19
N THR A 77 -7.85 -11.66 -14.09
CA THR A 77 -9.02 -12.55 -14.05
C THR A 77 -10.28 -11.78 -13.69
N GLN A 78 -11.41 -12.10 -14.31
CA GLN A 78 -12.71 -11.60 -13.87
C GLN A 78 -12.98 -12.10 -12.45
N ASP A 79 -13.39 -11.20 -11.56
CA ASP A 79 -13.64 -11.49 -10.13
C ASP A 79 -12.40 -12.02 -9.35
N GLY A 80 -11.19 -11.59 -9.72
CA GLY A 80 -9.94 -12.04 -9.08
C GLY A 80 -8.73 -11.11 -9.27
N GLU A 81 -7.59 -11.68 -9.66
CA GLU A 81 -6.30 -10.99 -9.87
C GLU A 81 -6.44 -9.81 -10.85
N PRO A 82 -5.96 -8.60 -10.52
CA PRO A 82 -6.00 -7.46 -11.42
C PRO A 82 -5.11 -7.62 -12.65
N ALA A 83 -5.40 -6.83 -13.69
CA ALA A 83 -4.42 -6.54 -14.72
C ALA A 83 -3.61 -5.32 -14.28
N GLY A 84 -2.35 -5.54 -13.86
CA GLY A 84 -1.46 -4.51 -13.32
C GLY A 84 -0.36 -4.06 -14.29
N MET A 85 0.05 -2.80 -14.19
CA MET A 85 1.08 -2.17 -15.02
C MET A 85 1.84 -1.09 -14.27
N PHE A 86 3.14 -1.02 -14.53
CA PHE A 86 4.04 -0.02 -13.98
C PHE A 86 4.43 1.00 -15.06
N TYR A 87 4.50 2.27 -14.69
CA TYR A 87 4.94 3.37 -15.54
C TYR A 87 5.93 4.26 -14.78
N ASP A 88 7.21 4.17 -15.15
CA ASP A 88 8.33 4.81 -14.47
C ASP A 88 8.74 6.12 -15.14
N LEU A 89 9.01 7.15 -14.33
CA LEU A 89 9.52 8.45 -14.72
C LEU A 89 10.81 8.73 -13.93
N ASP A 90 11.97 8.51 -14.57
CA ASP A 90 13.29 8.64 -13.91
C ASP A 90 14.14 9.85 -14.36
N ASP A 91 14.15 10.19 -15.66
CA ASP A 91 15.00 11.26 -16.23
C ASP A 91 14.15 12.35 -16.90
N VAL A 92 13.06 12.71 -16.26
CA VAL A 92 12.11 13.70 -16.76
C VAL A 92 12.57 15.13 -16.43
N LYS A 93 12.23 16.07 -17.29
CA LYS A 93 12.67 17.47 -17.22
C LYS A 93 11.49 18.41 -17.34
N PRO A 94 11.59 19.64 -16.81
CA PRO A 94 10.59 20.66 -17.08
C PRO A 94 10.41 20.88 -18.59
N GLY A 95 9.18 20.71 -19.06
CA GLY A 95 8.79 20.73 -20.47
C GLY A 95 8.52 19.35 -21.08
N ASP A 96 8.92 18.26 -20.41
CA ASP A 96 8.56 16.91 -20.85
C ASP A 96 7.06 16.66 -20.61
N SER A 97 6.47 15.86 -21.49
CA SER A 97 5.06 15.48 -21.41
C SER A 97 4.83 14.10 -22.00
N GLY A 98 3.72 13.47 -21.63
CA GLY A 98 3.39 12.17 -22.16
C GLY A 98 1.95 11.77 -21.89
N HIS A 99 1.61 10.59 -22.38
CA HIS A 99 0.35 9.94 -22.10
C HIS A 99 0.50 8.42 -22.08
N VAL A 100 -0.45 7.77 -21.41
CA VAL A 100 -0.68 6.33 -21.50
C VAL A 100 -2.17 6.08 -21.70
N GLU A 101 -2.50 5.25 -22.69
CA GLU A 101 -3.85 4.79 -23.00
C GLU A 101 -4.04 3.36 -22.51
N PHE A 102 -5.19 3.08 -21.89
CA PHE A 102 -5.61 1.77 -21.41
C PHE A 102 -6.93 1.39 -22.06
N CYS A 103 -6.92 0.32 -22.87
CA CYS A 103 -8.10 -0.22 -23.51
C CYS A 103 -8.38 -1.65 -23.03
N PHE A 104 -9.65 -1.97 -22.82
CA PHE A 104 -10.04 -3.20 -22.12
C PHE A 104 -10.61 -4.24 -23.08
N ARG A 105 -10.15 -5.49 -22.96
CA ARG A 105 -10.81 -6.65 -23.56
C ARG A 105 -11.22 -7.63 -22.48
N ILE A 106 -12.52 -7.71 -22.26
CA ILE A 106 -13.16 -8.60 -21.31
C ILE A 106 -13.65 -9.83 -22.06
N VAL A 107 -13.34 -11.01 -21.54
CA VAL A 107 -13.79 -12.29 -22.12
C VAL A 107 -15.13 -12.69 -21.49
N ASP A 108 -15.98 -13.31 -22.30
CA ASP A 108 -17.24 -13.96 -21.92
C ASP A 108 -18.42 -13.08 -21.46
N ASN A 109 -18.27 -12.26 -20.41
CA ASN A 109 -19.41 -11.60 -19.75
C ASN A 109 -19.21 -10.09 -19.51
N PRO A 110 -20.28 -9.28 -19.67
CA PRO A 110 -20.25 -7.88 -19.28
C PRO A 110 -19.80 -7.71 -17.82
N SER A 111 -19.05 -6.64 -17.57
CA SER A 111 -18.42 -6.41 -16.27
C SER A 111 -18.47 -4.95 -15.87
N TYR A 112 -18.54 -4.72 -14.56
CA TYR A 112 -18.23 -3.43 -13.96
C TYR A 112 -16.71 -3.29 -13.86
N MET A 113 -16.19 -2.19 -14.40
CA MET A 113 -14.76 -1.92 -14.43
C MET A 113 -14.36 -1.00 -13.29
N TRP A 114 -13.18 -1.24 -12.73
CA TRP A 114 -12.59 -0.45 -11.67
C TRP A 114 -11.14 -0.14 -12.01
N ALA A 115 -10.72 1.08 -11.71
CA ALA A 115 -9.32 1.49 -11.76
C ALA A 115 -8.82 1.72 -10.34
N CYS A 116 -7.72 1.06 -10.00
CA CYS A 116 -6.93 1.31 -8.82
C CYS A 116 -5.58 1.90 -9.28
N GLY A 117 -4.98 2.75 -8.45
CA GLY A 117 -3.67 3.30 -8.76
C GLY A 117 -2.87 3.61 -7.52
N ASP A 118 -1.57 3.51 -7.67
CA ASP A 118 -0.62 3.86 -6.62
C ASP A 118 0.59 4.56 -7.22
N LEU A 119 1.29 5.31 -6.37
CA LEU A 119 2.39 6.15 -6.76
C LEU A 119 3.46 6.12 -5.68
N SER A 120 4.70 5.87 -6.10
CA SER A 120 5.89 5.92 -5.25
C SER A 120 6.90 6.87 -5.88
N GLN A 121 7.60 7.62 -5.04
CA GLN A 121 8.55 8.64 -5.48
C GLN A 121 9.84 8.55 -4.66
N ALA A 122 10.95 8.99 -5.25
CA ALA A 122 12.23 9.06 -4.59
C ALA A 122 13.02 10.29 -5.05
N GLU A 123 13.61 10.99 -4.09
CA GLU A 123 14.51 12.14 -4.27
C GLU A 123 15.81 11.79 -5.02
N ASN A 124 16.34 10.58 -4.81
CA ASN A 124 17.67 10.14 -5.30
C ASN A 124 18.88 11.04 -4.95
N GLY A 125 18.69 11.96 -3.99
CA GLY A 125 19.66 12.89 -3.46
C GLY A 125 19.83 14.15 -4.30
N MET A 126 20.15 15.28 -3.67
CA MET A 126 20.21 16.56 -4.37
C MET A 126 21.52 16.86 -5.07
N ASN A 127 21.47 17.28 -6.34
CA ASN A 127 22.62 17.84 -7.04
C ASN A 127 22.80 19.35 -6.74
N GLU A 128 23.96 19.93 -7.09
CA GLU A 128 24.24 21.36 -6.83
C GLU A 128 23.16 22.33 -7.36
N PRO A 129 22.68 22.24 -8.62
CA PRO A 129 21.65 23.15 -9.10
C PRO A 129 20.26 22.96 -8.45
N GLU A 130 19.95 21.77 -7.95
CA GLU A 130 18.75 21.45 -7.19
C GLU A 130 18.83 22.00 -5.76
N MET A 131 19.96 21.80 -5.06
CA MET A 131 20.20 22.39 -3.73
C MET A 131 20.09 23.93 -3.67
N GLU A 132 20.14 24.62 -4.81
CA GLU A 132 19.94 26.08 -4.88
C GLU A 132 18.46 26.49 -4.77
N VAL A 133 17.53 25.58 -5.09
CA VAL A 133 16.08 25.87 -5.20
C VAL A 133 15.24 24.96 -4.34
N ASP A 134 15.67 23.73 -4.10
CA ASP A 134 15.02 22.72 -3.29
C ASP A 134 15.65 22.67 -1.88
N MET A 135 14.77 22.62 -0.88
CA MET A 135 15.06 22.73 0.55
C MET A 135 14.57 21.50 1.34
N THR A 136 14.12 20.42 0.70
CA THR A 136 13.47 19.26 1.31
C THR A 136 14.27 17.96 1.11
N PRO A 137 15.58 17.93 1.44
CA PRO A 137 16.47 16.80 1.13
C PRO A 137 15.89 15.48 1.66
N GLY A 138 15.36 14.66 0.74
CA GLY A 138 14.78 13.35 1.04
C GLY A 138 13.28 13.21 0.77
N LEU A 139 12.62 14.21 0.17
CA LEU A 139 11.24 14.10 -0.30
C LEU A 139 11.23 14.16 -1.82
N GLY A 140 10.75 13.12 -2.49
CA GLY A 140 10.53 13.21 -3.95
C GLY A 140 9.27 14.03 -4.23
N GLU A 141 9.41 15.09 -5.03
CA GLU A 141 8.42 16.16 -5.27
C GLU A 141 7.92 16.18 -6.73
N LEU A 142 8.42 15.25 -7.54
CA LEU A 142 8.11 15.14 -8.96
C LEU A 142 6.61 15.01 -9.24
N GLY A 143 5.89 14.23 -8.46
CA GLY A 143 4.45 13.98 -8.60
C GLY A 143 3.61 15.22 -8.29
N GLU A 144 4.01 16.03 -7.30
CA GLU A 144 3.39 17.34 -7.04
C GLU A 144 3.67 18.34 -8.17
N SER A 145 4.80 18.17 -8.87
CA SER A 145 5.26 19.07 -9.93
C SER A 145 4.74 18.71 -11.33
N ILE A 146 4.06 17.57 -11.48
CA ILE A 146 3.46 17.13 -12.74
C ILE A 146 1.98 17.57 -12.78
N ASP A 147 1.60 18.32 -13.81
CA ASP A 147 0.20 18.59 -14.14
C ASP A 147 -0.37 17.39 -14.89
N ALA A 148 -1.39 16.74 -14.33
CA ALA A 148 -1.95 15.50 -14.85
C ALA A 148 -3.48 15.54 -14.99
N ARG A 149 -3.98 14.71 -15.89
CA ARG A 149 -5.42 14.45 -16.05
C ARG A 149 -5.68 13.02 -16.49
N LEU A 150 -6.66 12.38 -15.86
CA LEU A 150 -7.20 11.09 -16.24
C LEU A 150 -8.55 11.32 -16.92
N VAL A 151 -8.71 10.83 -18.14
CA VAL A 151 -9.91 11.05 -18.96
C VAL A 151 -10.36 9.76 -19.60
N TYR A 152 -11.64 9.65 -19.97
CA TYR A 152 -12.02 8.69 -21.00
C TYR A 152 -11.43 9.13 -22.35
N CYS A 153 -11.12 8.17 -23.21
CA CYS A 153 -10.57 8.47 -24.53
C CYS A 153 -10.96 7.42 -25.57
N GLU A 154 -10.84 7.80 -26.84
CA GLU A 154 -11.01 6.94 -27.99
C GLU A 154 -9.99 7.27 -29.07
N ARG A 155 -9.71 6.32 -29.97
CA ARG A 155 -8.90 6.58 -31.17
C ARG A 155 -9.78 6.86 -32.39
N VAL A 156 -9.59 8.03 -32.97
CA VAL A 156 -10.20 8.41 -34.25
C VAL A 156 -9.09 8.65 -35.26
N ASP A 157 -9.08 7.88 -36.34
CA ASP A 157 -8.06 7.96 -37.41
C ASP A 157 -6.60 7.83 -36.91
N GLY A 158 -6.39 7.14 -35.77
CA GLY A 158 -5.08 6.90 -35.17
C GLY A 158 -4.63 7.97 -34.17
N GLU A 159 -5.42 9.03 -33.97
CA GLU A 159 -5.19 10.07 -32.96
C GLU A 159 -6.10 9.84 -31.75
N ILE A 160 -5.58 10.13 -30.55
CA ILE A 160 -6.37 10.06 -29.32
C ILE A 160 -7.29 11.29 -29.25
N VAL A 161 -8.57 11.04 -29.03
CA VAL A 161 -9.60 12.04 -28.76
C VAL A 161 -10.05 11.89 -27.31
N GLU A 162 -9.99 13.00 -26.57
CA GLU A 162 -10.41 13.04 -25.17
C GLU A 162 -11.93 13.07 -25.05
N GLY A 163 -12.45 12.25 -24.14
CA GLY A 163 -13.83 12.23 -23.69
C GLY A 163 -14.02 13.02 -22.40
N GLU A 164 -14.91 12.53 -21.52
CA GLU A 164 -15.16 13.16 -20.21
C GLU A 164 -13.94 13.03 -19.28
N GLU A 165 -13.68 14.08 -18.50
CA GLU A 165 -12.60 14.13 -17.53
C GLU A 165 -13.00 13.43 -16.22
N ILE A 166 -12.21 12.45 -15.79
CA ILE A 166 -12.42 11.71 -14.54
C ILE A 166 -11.87 12.53 -13.38
N VAL A 167 -10.61 12.96 -13.49
CA VAL A 167 -9.91 13.79 -12.50
C VAL A 167 -8.76 14.55 -13.16
N SER A 168 -8.46 15.74 -12.65
CA SER A 168 -7.29 16.54 -13.02
C SER A 168 -6.68 17.21 -11.79
N GLY A 169 -5.39 17.54 -11.84
CA GLY A 169 -4.65 18.14 -10.74
C GLY A 169 -3.16 17.86 -10.85
N SER A 170 -2.48 17.80 -9.71
CA SER A 170 -1.15 17.18 -9.68
C SER A 170 -1.24 15.68 -9.95
N LEU A 171 -0.14 15.02 -10.32
CA LEU A 171 -0.14 13.57 -10.49
C LEU A 171 -0.54 12.85 -9.20
N VAL A 172 -0.08 13.38 -8.05
CA VAL A 172 -0.44 12.88 -6.72
C VAL A 172 -1.96 12.94 -6.52
N ASP A 173 -2.61 14.06 -6.89
CA ASP A 173 -4.07 14.20 -6.79
C ASP A 173 -4.81 13.20 -7.69
N VAL A 174 -4.33 13.03 -8.93
CA VAL A 174 -4.92 12.11 -9.91
C VAL A 174 -4.83 10.66 -9.43
N ILE A 175 -3.68 10.23 -8.93
CA ILE A 175 -3.51 8.86 -8.41
C ILE A 175 -4.31 8.67 -7.14
N ALA A 176 -4.27 9.61 -6.20
CA ALA A 176 -5.04 9.55 -4.95
C ALA A 176 -6.55 9.39 -5.22
N ALA A 177 -7.07 10.02 -6.28
CA ALA A 177 -8.46 9.89 -6.67
C ALA A 177 -8.87 8.48 -7.14
N ILE A 178 -7.90 7.65 -7.56
CA ILE A 178 -8.13 6.27 -7.99
C ILE A 178 -7.56 5.22 -7.02
N THR A 179 -6.72 5.59 -6.04
CA THR A 179 -6.13 4.65 -5.06
C THR A 179 -7.18 3.87 -4.30
N GLY A 180 -8.27 4.54 -3.88
CA GLY A 180 -9.40 3.89 -3.22
C GLY A 180 -10.32 3.10 -4.16
N GLY A 181 -10.02 3.03 -5.46
CA GLY A 181 -10.83 2.39 -6.49
C GLY A 181 -11.88 3.31 -7.12
N ALA A 182 -11.62 3.74 -8.34
CA ALA A 182 -12.56 4.51 -9.14
C ALA A 182 -13.44 3.59 -10.01
N ALA A 183 -14.75 3.74 -9.90
CA ALA A 183 -15.72 3.07 -10.74
C ALA A 183 -15.67 3.62 -12.18
N LEU A 184 -15.34 2.79 -13.15
CA LEU A 184 -15.33 3.16 -14.57
C LEU A 184 -16.68 2.83 -15.22
N ASP A 185 -17.21 3.80 -15.95
CA ASP A 185 -18.51 3.75 -16.59
C ASP A 185 -18.42 3.23 -18.02
N GLY A 186 -19.21 2.20 -18.34
CA GLY A 186 -19.27 1.61 -19.68
C GLY A 186 -19.80 2.54 -20.78
N MET A 187 -20.32 3.73 -20.45
CA MET A 187 -20.71 4.76 -21.41
C MET A 187 -19.76 5.96 -21.44
N GLY A 188 -18.66 5.93 -20.67
CA GLY A 188 -17.62 6.95 -20.67
C GLY A 188 -18.02 8.22 -19.92
N MET A 189 -18.92 8.10 -18.95
CA MET A 189 -19.36 9.22 -18.11
C MET A 189 -18.54 9.28 -16.82
N ALA A 190 -18.00 10.46 -16.50
CA ALA A 190 -17.22 10.68 -15.29
C ALA A 190 -18.10 10.89 -14.03
N GLY A 191 -17.47 10.77 -12.86
CA GLY A 191 -18.10 11.08 -11.56
C GLY A 191 -19.12 10.05 -11.08
N MET A 192 -19.00 8.79 -11.51
CA MET A 192 -19.89 7.73 -11.07
C MET A 192 -19.62 7.33 -9.62
N VAL A 193 -20.69 7.16 -8.85
CA VAL A 193 -20.64 6.52 -7.55
C VAL A 193 -20.70 4.99 -7.78
N PRO A 194 -19.97 4.18 -6.99
CA PRO A 194 -20.13 2.72 -6.99
C PRO A 194 -21.59 2.26 -7.00
N GLY A 195 -21.93 1.42 -7.97
CA GLY A 195 -23.26 0.89 -8.25
C GLY A 195 -24.08 1.69 -9.26
N GLU A 196 -23.66 2.91 -9.62
CA GLU A 196 -24.33 3.72 -10.66
C GLU A 196 -23.66 3.59 -12.03
N GLN A 197 -22.44 3.05 -12.11
CA GLN A 197 -21.72 2.88 -13.36
C GLN A 197 -22.40 1.85 -14.27
N ALA A 198 -22.43 2.12 -15.57
CA ALA A 198 -22.85 1.16 -16.57
C ALA A 198 -21.80 0.05 -16.75
N GLU A 199 -22.26 -1.17 -17.02
CA GLU A 199 -21.39 -2.28 -17.39
C GLU A 199 -20.70 -2.02 -18.74
N TYR A 200 -19.47 -2.52 -18.86
CA TYR A 200 -18.81 -2.69 -20.14
C TYR A 200 -19.45 -3.88 -20.84
N ALA A 201 -20.09 -3.64 -21.99
CA ALA A 201 -20.93 -4.64 -22.67
C ALA A 201 -20.82 -4.61 -24.20
N ASP A 202 -19.96 -3.75 -24.78
CA ASP A 202 -19.85 -3.61 -26.22
C ASP A 202 -19.10 -4.81 -26.81
N VAL A 203 -19.79 -5.59 -27.65
CA VAL A 203 -19.22 -6.80 -28.25
C VAL A 203 -18.43 -6.45 -29.52
N VAL A 204 -17.17 -6.87 -29.56
CA VAL A 204 -16.31 -6.81 -30.74
C VAL A 204 -16.10 -8.22 -31.29
N GLU A 205 -16.41 -8.41 -32.56
CA GLU A 205 -16.09 -9.63 -33.31
C GLU A 205 -14.94 -9.33 -34.30
N PRO A 206 -13.68 -9.60 -33.93
CA PRO A 206 -12.54 -9.32 -34.79
C PRO A 206 -12.47 -10.28 -35.99
N ASP A 207 -11.82 -9.86 -37.07
CA ASP A 207 -11.59 -10.70 -38.25
C ASP A 207 -10.70 -11.94 -37.95
N ASP A 208 -9.84 -11.84 -36.93
CA ASP A 208 -9.00 -12.90 -36.39
C ASP A 208 -8.98 -12.82 -34.85
N GLY A 209 -9.09 -13.96 -34.17
CA GLY A 209 -9.22 -14.04 -32.70
C GLY A 209 -10.62 -14.39 -32.19
N GLU A 210 -10.76 -14.40 -30.87
CA GLU A 210 -12.05 -14.63 -30.19
C GLU A 210 -12.79 -13.30 -30.00
N ALA A 211 -14.13 -13.36 -30.02
CA ALA A 211 -14.96 -12.21 -29.69
C ALA A 211 -14.73 -11.78 -28.24
N TYR A 212 -14.77 -10.48 -27.98
CA TYR A 212 -14.55 -9.91 -26.66
C TYR A 212 -15.51 -8.76 -26.41
N ILE A 213 -15.64 -8.39 -25.13
CA ILE A 213 -16.40 -7.24 -24.67
C ILE A 213 -15.42 -6.10 -24.39
N THR A 214 -15.80 -4.88 -24.75
CA THR A 214 -15.03 -3.66 -24.53
C THR A 214 -15.96 -2.55 -24.02
N GLY A 215 -15.36 -1.38 -23.80
CA GLY A 215 -16.04 -0.11 -23.59
C GLY A 215 -15.05 1.03 -23.83
N PRO A 216 -15.28 2.20 -23.23
CA PRO A 216 -14.37 3.34 -23.29
C PRO A 216 -12.95 2.97 -22.82
N CYS A 217 -11.93 3.53 -23.48
CA CYS A 217 -10.56 3.49 -22.96
C CYS A 217 -10.37 4.62 -21.94
N VAL A 218 -9.33 4.50 -21.11
CA VAL A 218 -8.92 5.54 -20.17
C VAL A 218 -7.52 6.01 -20.54
N CYS A 219 -7.30 7.32 -20.55
CA CYS A 219 -6.00 7.91 -20.85
C CYS A 219 -5.54 8.80 -19.71
N LEU A 220 -4.31 8.57 -19.23
CA LEU A 220 -3.58 9.53 -18.41
C LEU A 220 -2.76 10.42 -19.33
N PHE A 221 -2.88 11.72 -19.16
CA PHE A 221 -1.98 12.71 -19.76
C PHE A 221 -1.26 13.45 -18.66
N TRP A 222 0.01 13.75 -18.89
CA TRP A 222 0.86 14.46 -17.93
C TRP A 222 1.81 15.42 -18.64
N GLU A 223 2.11 16.54 -18.01
CA GLU A 223 3.15 17.47 -18.41
C GLU A 223 3.88 18.05 -17.20
N ILE A 224 5.19 18.31 -17.33
CA ILE A 224 5.95 19.02 -16.30
C ILE A 224 6.06 20.49 -16.73
N PRO A 225 5.45 21.44 -16.01
CA PRO A 225 5.55 22.84 -16.37
C PRO A 225 7.00 23.32 -16.37
N THR A 226 7.40 24.07 -17.40
CA THR A 226 8.75 24.66 -17.49
C THR A 226 9.14 25.56 -16.30
N SER A 227 8.16 26.00 -15.50
CA SER A 227 8.37 26.80 -14.29
C SER A 227 8.92 26.02 -13.10
N VAL A 228 8.82 24.68 -13.09
CA VAL A 228 9.35 23.81 -12.02
C VAL A 228 10.87 23.96 -11.89
N GLY A 229 11.58 24.08 -13.02
CA GLY A 229 13.02 24.35 -13.00
C GLY A 229 13.85 23.18 -12.45
N ASN A 230 14.84 23.46 -11.60
CA ASN A 230 15.78 22.44 -11.12
C ASN A 230 15.32 21.71 -9.86
N GLU A 231 14.09 21.95 -9.40
CA GLU A 231 13.54 21.38 -8.15
C GLU A 231 13.44 19.84 -8.22
N ILE A 232 13.12 19.27 -9.38
CA ILE A 232 12.87 17.81 -9.55
C ILE A 232 13.99 17.06 -10.27
N GLN A 233 15.20 17.61 -10.33
CA GLN A 233 16.23 17.14 -11.27
C GLN A 233 16.75 15.73 -10.97
N SER A 234 16.79 15.34 -9.70
CA SER A 234 17.20 14.00 -9.25
C SER A 234 16.03 13.04 -9.06
N ASP A 235 14.83 13.60 -8.93
CA ASP A 235 13.65 12.86 -8.55
C ASP A 235 13.27 11.79 -9.57
N SER A 236 12.71 10.71 -9.04
CA SER A 236 12.10 9.63 -9.81
C SER A 236 10.76 9.25 -9.21
N LEU A 237 9.93 8.63 -10.03
CA LEU A 237 8.55 8.32 -9.70
C LEU A 237 8.14 7.05 -10.46
N THR A 238 7.47 6.13 -9.76
CA THR A 238 6.80 4.97 -10.37
C THR A 238 5.31 5.06 -10.08
N MET A 239 4.49 4.99 -11.14
CA MET A 239 3.06 4.77 -11.06
C MET A 239 2.74 3.29 -11.24
N ASN A 240 1.81 2.76 -10.45
CA ASN A 240 1.17 1.46 -10.66
C ASN A 240 -0.31 1.67 -10.98
N PHE A 241 -0.81 1.06 -12.04
CA PHE A 241 -2.23 1.01 -12.37
C PHE A 241 -2.72 -0.43 -12.33
N GLU A 242 -3.86 -0.65 -11.70
CA GLU A 242 -4.53 -1.94 -11.63
C GLU A 242 -5.97 -1.81 -12.10
N PHE A 243 -6.37 -2.70 -13.00
CA PHE A 243 -7.76 -2.73 -13.48
C PHE A 243 -8.42 -4.04 -13.11
N HIS A 244 -9.63 -3.95 -12.59
CA HIS A 244 -10.46 -5.10 -12.26
C HIS A 244 -11.74 -5.10 -13.08
N ALA A 245 -12.13 -6.30 -13.50
CA ALA A 245 -13.44 -6.57 -14.08
C ALA A 245 -14.24 -7.43 -13.10
N VAL A 246 -15.39 -6.91 -12.66
CA VAL A 246 -16.34 -7.63 -11.79
C VAL A 246 -17.59 -7.98 -12.59
N GLN A 247 -17.92 -9.26 -12.72
CA GLN A 247 -18.99 -9.71 -13.61
C GLN A 247 -20.35 -9.10 -13.23
N SER A 248 -21.08 -8.53 -14.20
CA SER A 248 -22.34 -7.82 -13.91
C SER A 248 -23.54 -8.73 -13.60
N ARG A 249 -23.51 -10.00 -14.03
CA ARG A 249 -24.64 -10.94 -13.88
C ARG A 249 -25.05 -11.16 -12.42
N HIS A 250 -24.08 -11.08 -11.50
CA HIS A 250 -24.23 -11.44 -10.10
C HIS A 250 -23.82 -10.33 -9.13
N ASN A 251 -23.29 -9.24 -9.64
CA ASN A 251 -22.86 -8.08 -8.87
C ASN A 251 -23.70 -6.87 -9.31
N ASP A 252 -23.81 -5.86 -8.46
CA ASP A 252 -24.55 -4.63 -8.75
C ASP A 252 -23.63 -3.41 -8.95
N GLY A 253 -22.32 -3.65 -9.09
CA GLY A 253 -21.32 -2.61 -9.28
C GLY A 253 -20.91 -1.86 -7.99
N THR A 254 -21.45 -2.25 -6.82
CA THR A 254 -21.09 -1.61 -5.54
C THR A 254 -19.85 -2.21 -4.88
N ALA A 255 -19.53 -3.47 -5.18
CA ALA A 255 -18.37 -4.15 -4.64
C ALA A 255 -17.07 -3.66 -5.31
N ASN A 256 -16.32 -2.83 -4.59
CA ASN A 256 -15.03 -2.33 -5.00
C ASN A 256 -13.94 -3.41 -4.82
N PRO A 257 -13.27 -3.86 -5.89
CA PRO A 257 -12.24 -4.88 -5.84
C PRO A 257 -10.84 -4.34 -5.51
N CYS A 258 -10.65 -3.01 -5.50
CA CYS A 258 -9.37 -2.41 -5.16
C CYS A 258 -9.05 -2.67 -3.68
N VAL A 259 -7.86 -3.23 -3.43
CA VAL A 259 -7.35 -3.36 -2.06
C VAL A 259 -6.84 -1.97 -1.67
N PRO A 260 -7.33 -1.36 -0.57
CA PRO A 260 -6.83 -0.07 -0.13
C PRO A 260 -5.32 -0.18 0.09
N SER A 261 -4.58 0.85 -0.31
CA SER A 261 -3.14 0.89 -0.15
C SER A 261 -2.69 2.20 0.45
N ILE A 262 -1.64 2.16 1.25
CA ILE A 262 -1.08 3.33 1.93
C ILE A 262 0.41 3.41 1.63
N THR A 263 0.84 4.55 1.11
CA THR A 263 2.25 4.85 0.91
C THR A 263 2.96 4.92 2.25
N THR A 264 4.15 4.31 2.31
CA THR A 264 5.02 4.36 3.48
C THR A 264 6.37 4.93 3.11
N ARG A 265 6.93 5.77 3.98
CA ARG A 265 8.24 6.41 3.77
C ARG A 265 9.06 6.36 5.04
N THR A 266 10.38 6.42 4.90
CA THR A 266 11.30 6.45 6.04
C THR A 266 12.07 7.76 6.08
N GLY A 267 12.43 8.22 7.28
CA GLY A 267 13.26 9.40 7.46
C GLY A 267 14.03 9.39 8.78
N GLU A 268 14.76 10.48 9.04
CA GLU A 268 15.52 10.68 10.27
C GLU A 268 14.85 11.67 11.22
N GLY A 269 14.97 11.44 12.52
CA GLY A 269 14.32 12.25 13.56
C GLY A 269 13.07 11.60 14.15
N PHE A 270 12.18 12.41 14.71
CA PHE A 270 10.98 11.95 15.40
C PHE A 270 9.73 12.27 14.57
N ALA A 271 9.14 11.28 13.89
CA ALA A 271 8.03 11.46 12.94
C ALA A 271 7.10 12.64 13.21
N LYS A 272 6.58 12.80 14.44
CA LYS A 272 5.77 13.96 14.84
C LYS A 272 6.32 15.33 14.42
N GLN A 273 7.62 15.57 14.51
CA GLN A 273 8.22 16.87 14.17
C GLN A 273 8.48 17.02 12.66
N GLN A 274 8.69 15.92 11.95
CA GLN A 274 9.03 15.91 10.54
C GLN A 274 7.79 15.80 9.64
N GLU A 275 6.80 15.00 10.04
CA GLU A 275 5.73 14.52 9.16
C GLU A 275 4.33 15.03 9.54
N PHE A 276 4.09 15.31 10.82
CA PHE A 276 2.74 15.67 11.28
C PHE A 276 2.49 17.15 11.06
N ALA A 277 1.37 17.47 10.41
CA ALA A 277 0.98 18.84 10.10
C ALA A 277 0.88 19.73 11.35
N THR A 278 0.42 19.16 12.46
CA THR A 278 0.25 19.87 13.74
C THR A 278 1.45 19.78 14.66
N GLN A 279 2.40 18.89 14.36
CA GLN A 279 3.47 18.47 15.26
C GLN A 279 2.98 17.97 16.64
N GLN A 280 1.73 17.50 16.70
CA GLN A 280 1.09 16.98 17.90
C GLN A 280 0.61 15.56 17.67
N GLU A 281 0.62 14.77 18.74
CA GLU A 281 0.06 13.43 18.75
C GLU A 281 -1.33 13.51 19.40
N THR A 282 -2.35 12.98 18.76
CA THR A 282 -3.60 12.61 19.43
C THR A 282 -3.41 11.36 20.28
N SER A 283 -2.49 10.47 19.89
CA SER A 283 -2.08 9.32 20.70
C SER A 283 -0.63 8.91 20.46
N PHE A 284 -0.04 8.31 21.48
CA PHE A 284 1.19 7.53 21.35
C PHE A 284 1.03 6.15 21.97
N ALA A 285 1.85 5.21 21.50
CA ALA A 285 2.21 4.01 22.24
C ALA A 285 3.73 3.82 22.23
N ARG A 286 4.29 3.14 23.24
CA ARG A 286 5.73 2.90 23.27
C ARG A 286 6.13 1.64 24.01
N GLY A 287 7.18 1.01 23.50
CA GLY A 287 8.05 0.09 24.25
C GLY A 287 9.39 0.76 24.49
N ARG A 288 9.71 1.09 25.74
CA ARG A 288 10.93 1.84 26.09
C ARG A 288 11.74 1.20 27.20
N PHE A 289 13.06 1.21 27.05
CA PHE A 289 13.97 0.81 28.12
C PHE A 289 14.06 1.89 29.22
N GLY A 290 13.65 1.55 30.45
CA GLY A 290 13.65 2.47 31.60
C GLY A 290 12.54 3.53 31.53
N ASN A 291 11.87 3.97 32.61
CA ASN A 291 12.21 4.04 34.03
C ASN A 291 10.91 3.89 34.85
N ASN A 292 10.62 2.71 35.44
CA ASN A 292 9.65 2.50 36.54
C ASN A 292 9.43 1.03 37.00
N GLY A 293 10.40 0.13 36.80
CA GLY A 293 10.21 -1.29 37.15
C GLY A 293 11.49 -2.01 37.62
N PRO A 294 11.43 -3.33 37.82
CA PRO A 294 12.60 -4.16 38.13
C PRO A 294 13.72 -3.96 37.09
N SER A 295 14.98 -4.15 37.47
CA SER A 295 16.11 -4.07 36.53
C SER A 295 15.84 -4.92 35.27
N GLY A 296 15.96 -4.29 34.08
CA GLY A 296 15.68 -4.93 32.79
C GLY A 296 14.23 -4.88 32.29
N SER A 297 13.31 -4.20 33.00
CA SER A 297 11.94 -4.01 32.52
C SER A 297 11.80 -2.82 31.58
N TRP A 298 11.04 -3.03 30.52
CA TRP A 298 10.59 -2.05 29.55
C TRP A 298 9.23 -1.49 29.96
N GLU A 299 9.07 -0.18 29.84
CA GLU A 299 7.77 0.44 29.94
C GLU A 299 7.00 0.18 28.65
N VAL A 300 5.79 -0.37 28.80
CA VAL A 300 4.77 -0.47 27.76
C VAL A 300 3.73 0.59 28.09
N ALA A 301 3.47 1.53 27.20
CA ALA A 301 2.50 2.60 27.46
C ALA A 301 1.64 2.91 26.24
N VAL A 302 0.42 3.40 26.50
CA VAL A 302 -0.47 4.00 25.50
C VAL A 302 -1.26 5.14 26.13
N GLY A 303 -1.49 6.20 25.38
CA GLY A 303 -2.31 7.31 25.85
C GLY A 303 -2.30 8.52 24.92
N PRO A 304 -2.99 9.60 25.31
CA PRO A 304 -2.98 10.85 24.57
C PRO A 304 -1.75 11.70 24.89
N ASP A 305 -1.15 11.51 26.07
CA ASP A 305 0.09 12.16 26.49
C ASP A 305 0.79 11.34 27.58
N VAL A 306 2.09 11.56 27.74
CA VAL A 306 2.93 10.80 28.69
C VAL A 306 2.46 10.92 30.14
N GLY A 307 1.84 12.04 30.52
CA GLY A 307 1.37 12.30 31.88
C GLY A 307 0.08 11.56 32.25
N SER A 308 -0.73 11.19 31.26
CA SER A 308 -2.02 10.51 31.44
C SER A 308 -2.05 9.07 30.91
N ALA A 309 -0.95 8.59 30.35
CA ALA A 309 -0.85 7.27 29.74
C ALA A 309 -1.10 6.11 30.72
N THR A 310 -1.73 5.06 30.20
CA THR A 310 -1.80 3.76 30.88
C THR A 310 -0.49 3.03 30.64
N THR A 311 0.11 2.48 31.70
CA THR A 311 1.42 1.82 31.62
C THR A 311 1.40 0.40 32.19
N ALA A 312 2.31 -0.42 31.66
CA ALA A 312 2.64 -1.75 32.14
C ALA A 312 4.15 -1.98 32.03
N ASN A 313 4.63 -3.11 32.57
CA ASN A 313 6.02 -3.52 32.43
C ASN A 313 6.11 -4.77 31.57
N TYR A 314 7.12 -4.82 30.70
CA TYR A 314 7.50 -5.98 29.91
C TYR A 314 8.96 -6.34 30.19
N VAL A 315 9.32 -7.62 30.28
CA VAL A 315 10.71 -8.04 30.48
C VAL A 315 11.23 -8.57 29.16
N TRP A 316 12.05 -7.76 28.48
CA TRP A 316 12.59 -8.09 27.17
C TRP A 316 13.90 -8.88 27.30
N THR A 317 14.09 -9.89 26.43
CA THR A 317 15.37 -10.58 26.27
C THR A 317 16.09 -10.03 25.04
N PRO A 318 17.27 -9.39 25.17
CA PRO A 318 17.98 -8.79 24.04
C PRO A 318 18.17 -9.75 22.87
N GLY A 319 17.93 -9.27 21.66
CA GLY A 319 17.98 -10.02 20.40
C GLY A 319 16.72 -10.86 20.10
N ASN A 320 15.76 -10.98 21.03
CA ASN A 320 14.49 -11.61 20.71
C ASN A 320 13.61 -10.67 19.88
N THR A 321 12.95 -11.24 18.89
CA THR A 321 11.87 -10.61 18.13
C THR A 321 10.53 -10.95 18.78
N VAL A 322 9.67 -9.96 18.99
CA VAL A 322 8.33 -10.17 19.56
C VAL A 322 7.27 -9.33 18.83
N PRO A 323 6.02 -9.81 18.77
CA PRO A 323 4.97 -9.10 18.05
C PRO A 323 4.43 -7.93 18.88
N PHE A 324 3.96 -6.89 18.19
CA PHE A 324 3.17 -5.81 18.76
C PHE A 324 1.91 -5.53 17.95
N SER A 325 0.94 -4.89 18.59
CA SER A 325 -0.22 -4.30 17.92
C SER A 325 -0.65 -3.01 18.59
N TYR A 326 -0.98 -2.00 17.79
CA TYR A 326 -1.71 -0.81 18.22
C TYR A 326 -3.06 -0.81 17.53
N SER A 327 -4.16 -0.65 18.28
CA SER A 327 -5.51 -0.62 17.72
C SER A 327 -6.31 0.55 18.28
N PHE A 328 -6.93 1.31 17.39
CA PHE A 328 -7.96 2.30 17.69
C PHE A 328 -9.35 1.70 17.41
N ASP A 329 -10.30 1.93 18.31
CA ASP A 329 -11.64 1.31 18.26
C ASP A 329 -12.69 2.12 17.46
N GLY A 330 -12.28 3.22 16.80
CA GLY A 330 -13.21 4.14 16.13
C GLY A 330 -14.08 4.97 17.08
N SER A 331 -13.90 4.83 18.39
CA SER A 331 -14.80 5.36 19.43
C SER A 331 -14.06 6.07 20.58
N GLY A 332 -12.80 6.44 20.35
CA GLY A 332 -12.00 7.22 21.30
C GLY A 332 -11.16 6.40 22.27
N ASN A 333 -10.92 5.11 22.02
CA ASN A 333 -9.94 4.33 22.80
C ASN A 333 -8.90 3.69 21.89
N ALA A 334 -7.65 3.72 22.38
CA ALA A 334 -6.54 2.97 21.82
C ALA A 334 -6.08 1.88 22.77
N SER A 335 -5.63 0.76 22.20
CA SER A 335 -4.94 -0.31 22.92
C SER A 335 -3.60 -0.60 22.28
N PHE A 336 -2.62 -0.94 23.12
CA PHE A 336 -1.30 -1.35 22.69
C PHE A 336 -0.94 -2.66 23.36
N THR A 337 -0.65 -3.67 22.53
CA THR A 337 -0.19 -4.98 22.98
C THR A 337 1.25 -5.19 22.54
N LEU A 338 2.11 -5.62 23.47
CA LEU A 338 3.48 -6.04 23.20
C LEU A 338 3.70 -7.42 23.81
N ASP A 339 3.90 -8.44 22.98
CA ASP A 339 4.11 -9.84 23.42
C ASP A 339 3.09 -10.29 24.48
N GLY A 340 1.81 -9.98 24.24
CA GLY A 340 0.69 -10.31 25.13
C GLY A 340 0.51 -9.38 26.34
N VAL A 341 1.42 -8.43 26.61
CA VAL A 341 1.20 -7.35 27.58
C VAL A 341 0.34 -6.27 26.92
N ASN A 342 -0.90 -6.13 27.38
CA ASN A 342 -1.87 -5.18 26.82
C ASN A 342 -2.16 -4.02 27.78
N VAL A 343 -2.13 -2.80 27.26
CA VAL A 343 -2.57 -1.56 27.91
C VAL A 343 -3.57 -0.83 27.01
N ALA A 344 -4.50 -0.09 27.61
CA ALA A 344 -5.48 0.68 26.85
C ALA A 344 -5.74 2.04 27.51
N SER A 345 -6.07 3.05 26.70
CA SER A 345 -6.36 4.40 27.16
C SER A 345 -7.36 5.09 26.25
N GLY A 346 -8.10 6.05 26.81
CA GLY A 346 -8.93 6.96 26.02
C GLY A 346 -8.06 8.02 25.33
N ILE A 347 -8.33 8.29 24.06
CA ILE A 347 -7.57 9.22 23.22
C ILE A 347 -8.53 10.16 22.47
N PRO A 348 -8.09 11.38 22.12
CA PRO A 348 -8.71 12.17 21.05
C PRO A 348 -8.84 11.38 19.74
N ALA A 349 -9.76 11.81 18.88
CA ALA A 349 -9.90 11.23 17.56
C ALA A 349 -8.64 11.49 16.72
N PRO A 350 -8.03 10.44 16.15
CA PRO A 350 -6.99 10.57 15.14
C PRO A 350 -7.46 11.40 13.94
N SER A 351 -6.53 12.04 13.26
CA SER A 351 -6.83 13.04 12.23
C SER A 351 -5.80 13.13 11.10
N GLY A 352 -4.82 12.24 11.05
CA GLY A 352 -3.81 12.26 10.01
C GLY A 352 -2.91 11.05 10.02
N LYS A 353 -1.61 11.31 9.90
CA LYS A 353 -0.59 10.28 9.67
C LYS A 353 -0.41 9.35 10.88
N LEU A 354 0.00 8.13 10.58
CA LEU A 354 0.49 7.16 11.56
C LEU A 354 2.00 7.02 11.40
N ALA A 355 2.74 6.77 12.47
CA ALA A 355 4.18 6.57 12.35
C ALA A 355 4.77 5.61 13.39
N ILE A 356 5.87 4.96 13.03
CA ILE A 356 6.75 4.20 13.91
C ILE A 356 8.08 4.95 14.00
N THR A 357 8.55 5.25 15.20
CA THR A 357 9.89 5.83 15.44
C THR A 357 10.75 4.82 16.19
N THR A 358 11.93 4.51 15.66
CA THR A 358 12.95 3.70 16.35
C THR A 358 14.07 4.59 16.85
N LYS A 359 14.50 4.35 18.08
CA LYS A 359 15.53 5.13 18.75
C LYS A 359 16.54 4.20 19.42
N ALA A 360 17.80 4.37 19.08
CA ALA A 360 18.87 3.50 19.54
C ALA A 360 20.05 4.30 20.10
N ASP A 361 20.51 3.90 21.29
CA ASP A 361 21.70 4.39 21.97
C ASP A 361 22.35 3.19 22.65
N GLU A 362 23.60 2.88 22.29
CA GLU A 362 24.30 1.63 22.63
C GLU A 362 23.41 0.39 22.37
N ALA A 363 22.71 0.39 21.23
CA ALA A 363 21.70 -0.60 20.88
C ALA A 363 21.41 -0.65 19.38
N THR A 364 20.66 -1.67 18.98
CA THR A 364 19.94 -1.76 17.70
C THR A 364 18.46 -2.01 18.00
N VAL A 365 17.59 -1.18 17.43
CA VAL A 365 16.12 -1.35 17.43
C VAL A 365 15.68 -1.54 16.00
N SER A 366 14.96 -2.61 15.71
CA SER A 366 14.38 -2.88 14.39
C SER A 366 12.93 -3.25 14.52
N VAL A 367 12.12 -2.72 13.61
CA VAL A 367 10.70 -3.04 13.43
C VAL A 367 10.55 -3.55 12.00
N ALA A 368 9.86 -4.67 11.84
CA ALA A 368 9.64 -5.31 10.55
C ALA A 368 8.26 -5.98 10.50
N ASN A 369 7.89 -6.49 9.32
CA ASN A 369 6.59 -7.12 9.06
C ASN A 369 5.44 -6.18 9.43
N LEU A 370 5.58 -4.89 9.14
CA LEU A 370 4.53 -3.92 9.40
C LEU A 370 3.31 -4.24 8.54
N ALA A 371 2.13 -4.15 9.15
CA ALA A 371 0.87 -4.24 8.44
C ALA A 371 -0.14 -3.26 9.06
N LEU A 372 -0.99 -2.71 8.20
CA LEU A 372 -2.08 -1.80 8.56
C LEU A 372 -3.41 -2.45 8.16
N ASP A 373 -4.37 -2.37 9.07
CA ASP A 373 -5.77 -2.71 8.83
C ASP A 373 -6.60 -1.46 9.10
N LEU A 374 -7.41 -1.06 8.11
CA LEU A 374 -8.36 0.05 8.21
C LEU A 374 -9.78 -0.53 8.19
N ASP A 375 -10.48 -0.36 9.30
CA ASP A 375 -11.86 -0.81 9.53
C ASP A 375 -12.13 -2.28 9.18
N GLY A 376 -11.18 -3.17 9.49
CA GLY A 376 -11.25 -4.60 9.18
C GLY A 376 -10.79 -4.98 7.78
N THR A 377 -10.25 -4.02 7.02
CA THR A 377 -9.67 -4.24 5.70
C THR A 377 -8.17 -4.11 5.78
N VAL A 378 -7.46 -5.20 5.46
CA VAL A 378 -5.99 -5.18 5.35
C VAL A 378 -5.59 -4.27 4.18
N VAL A 379 -4.66 -3.37 4.47
CA VAL A 379 -4.13 -2.39 3.53
C VAL A 379 -2.78 -2.87 3.00
N THR A 380 -2.56 -2.71 1.70
CA THR A 380 -1.23 -2.91 1.09
C THR A 380 -0.32 -1.71 1.42
N LEU A 381 0.88 -1.97 1.92
CA LEU A 381 1.86 -0.90 2.16
C LEU A 381 2.73 -0.71 0.93
N ASN A 382 2.71 0.51 0.37
CA ASN A 382 3.50 0.86 -0.81
C ASN A 382 4.73 1.65 -0.37
N GLY A 383 5.83 0.93 -0.17
CA GLY A 383 7.06 1.49 0.39
C GLY A 383 7.68 0.54 1.43
N PRO A 384 8.60 1.04 2.27
CA PRO A 384 9.22 0.24 3.31
C PRO A 384 8.19 -0.27 4.33
N ASP A 385 8.25 -1.56 4.66
CA ASP A 385 7.48 -2.22 5.72
C ASP A 385 8.32 -2.51 6.98
N ALA A 386 9.52 -1.92 7.03
CA ALA A 386 10.49 -2.10 8.08
C ALA A 386 11.34 -0.85 8.28
N ILE A 387 11.79 -0.65 9.53
CA ILE A 387 12.64 0.46 9.93
C ILE A 387 13.59 0.03 11.05
N SER A 388 14.76 0.65 11.12
CA SER A 388 15.73 0.39 12.18
C SER A 388 16.54 1.62 12.56
N ALA A 389 17.00 1.63 13.80
CA ALA A 389 18.04 2.51 14.31
C ALA A 389 19.11 1.65 15.01
N SER A 390 20.38 1.97 14.84
CA SER A 390 21.54 1.28 15.40
C SER A 390 22.67 2.25 15.72
N ASN A 391 22.97 2.44 17.00
CA ASN A 391 24.07 3.28 17.46
C ASN A 391 24.93 2.55 18.51
N ASP A 392 26.26 2.50 18.30
CA ASP A 392 27.31 1.96 19.21
C ASP A 392 28.33 3.07 19.55
N GLY A 393 27.86 4.32 19.55
CA GLY A 393 28.70 5.50 19.71
C GLY A 393 28.05 6.54 20.61
N SER A 394 28.65 7.72 20.70
CA SER A 394 28.06 8.80 21.48
C SER A 394 26.76 9.31 20.87
N GLY A 395 25.73 9.49 21.69
CA GLY A 395 24.47 10.09 21.27
C GLY A 395 23.45 9.02 20.93
N ARG A 396 22.57 9.28 19.96
CA ARG A 396 21.54 8.31 19.56
C ARG A 396 21.22 8.47 18.09
N GLU A 397 20.86 7.37 17.46
CA GLU A 397 20.20 7.39 16.17
C GLU A 397 18.68 7.37 16.37
N VAL A 398 17.97 8.17 15.58
CA VAL A 398 16.51 8.22 15.57
C VAL A 398 16.05 8.21 14.13
N THR A 399 15.28 7.19 13.78
CA THR A 399 14.71 7.01 12.46
C THR A 399 13.22 6.76 12.60
N TYR A 400 12.45 7.10 11.57
CA TYR A 400 11.03 6.83 11.55
C TYR A 400 10.60 6.21 10.22
N LEU A 401 9.44 5.56 10.28
CA LEU A 401 8.63 5.17 9.15
C LEU A 401 7.25 5.79 9.36
N VAL A 402 6.75 6.49 8.34
CA VAL A 402 5.44 7.13 8.34
C VAL A 402 4.53 6.41 7.35
N PHE A 403 3.28 6.23 7.74
CA PHE A 403 2.17 5.86 6.87
C PHE A 403 1.49 7.16 6.46
N ASP A 404 1.42 7.43 5.16
CA ASP A 404 0.79 8.64 4.61
C ASP A 404 -0.74 8.52 4.61
N THR A 405 -1.32 8.27 5.79
CA THR A 405 -2.77 8.27 6.03
C THR A 405 -3.31 9.68 6.22
N ASP A 406 -4.59 9.87 5.90
CA ASP A 406 -5.31 11.11 6.15
C ASP A 406 -6.41 10.98 7.22
N ALA A 407 -7.16 12.06 7.45
CA ALA A 407 -8.22 12.10 8.45
C ALA A 407 -9.39 11.13 8.15
N ALA A 408 -9.62 10.77 6.89
CA ALA A 408 -10.66 9.83 6.50
C ALA A 408 -10.23 8.38 6.75
N ASP A 409 -8.97 8.05 6.47
CA ASP A 409 -8.39 6.72 6.73
C ASP A 409 -8.50 6.33 8.20
N VAL A 410 -8.15 7.27 9.10
CA VAL A 410 -8.08 7.02 10.55
C VAL A 410 -9.34 7.42 11.33
N ALA A 411 -10.43 7.77 10.63
CA ALA A 411 -11.69 8.17 11.27
C ALA A 411 -12.40 7.00 11.98
N ASN A 412 -12.28 5.80 11.43
CA ASN A 412 -12.88 4.57 11.94
C ASN A 412 -11.84 3.73 12.70
N ALA A 413 -12.18 2.48 13.01
CA ALA A 413 -11.23 1.58 13.65
C ALA A 413 -10.02 1.33 12.74
N PHE A 414 -8.83 1.20 13.32
CA PHE A 414 -7.65 0.75 12.58
C PHE A 414 -6.71 -0.01 13.51
N THR A 415 -5.85 -0.83 12.91
CA THR A 415 -4.83 -1.58 13.63
C THR A 415 -3.50 -1.57 12.90
N ILE A 416 -2.44 -1.19 13.60
CA ILE A 416 -1.05 -1.36 13.16
C ILE A 416 -0.50 -2.60 13.85
N THR A 417 0.12 -3.49 13.09
CA THR A 417 0.85 -4.67 13.63
C THR A 417 2.26 -4.72 13.10
N GLY A 418 3.12 -5.43 13.81
CA GLY A 418 4.45 -5.77 13.34
C GLY A 418 5.23 -6.55 14.38
N ASP A 419 6.50 -6.77 14.06
CA ASP A 419 7.47 -7.42 14.92
C ASP A 419 8.57 -6.43 15.29
N VAL A 420 8.90 -6.36 16.57
CA VAL A 420 10.01 -5.53 17.06
C VAL A 420 11.11 -6.42 17.61
N THR A 421 12.36 -6.09 17.27
CA THR A 421 13.58 -6.69 17.81
C THR A 421 14.43 -5.59 18.43
N VAL A 422 14.78 -5.76 19.69
CA VAL A 422 15.73 -4.89 20.38
C VAL A 422 16.93 -5.71 20.81
N ASP A 423 18.12 -5.27 20.41
CA ASP A 423 19.39 -5.78 20.89
C ASP A 423 20.18 -4.65 21.57
N VAL A 424 20.38 -4.76 22.89
CA VAL A 424 21.16 -3.77 23.65
C VAL A 424 22.60 -4.25 23.75
N GLN A 425 23.55 -3.34 23.60
CA GLN A 425 24.97 -3.66 23.63
C GLN A 425 25.46 -3.77 25.08
N GLY A 426 26.62 -4.41 25.25
CA GLY A 426 27.10 -4.85 26.57
C GLY A 426 27.49 -3.71 27.53
N ASP A 427 27.66 -2.50 27.02
CA ASP A 427 27.96 -1.28 27.75
C ASP A 427 26.74 -0.41 28.04
N TYR A 428 25.55 -0.76 27.51
CA TYR A 428 24.33 -0.01 27.74
C TYR A 428 24.00 0.12 29.24
N SER A 429 24.08 1.35 29.73
CA SER A 429 23.98 1.69 31.15
C SER A 429 22.62 1.39 31.77
N GLY A 430 21.57 1.36 30.92
CA GLY A 430 20.18 1.15 31.30
C GLY A 430 19.56 2.26 32.14
N SER A 431 20.28 3.36 32.42
CA SER A 431 19.74 4.55 33.07
C SER A 431 19.19 5.57 32.09
N ASP A 432 19.59 5.46 30.83
CA ASP A 432 19.27 6.44 29.80
C ASP A 432 18.11 5.98 28.94
N GLU A 433 17.24 6.93 28.70
CA GLU A 433 15.94 6.81 28.06
C GLU A 433 16.06 6.69 26.52
N GLY A 434 17.21 6.18 26.06
CA GLY A 434 17.77 6.22 24.71
C GLY A 434 17.45 5.02 23.83
N VAL A 435 16.81 3.97 24.35
CA VAL A 435 16.37 2.82 23.55
C VAL A 435 14.85 2.72 23.60
N ALA A 436 14.19 2.91 22.46
CA ALA A 436 12.73 2.84 22.34
C ALA A 436 12.28 2.48 20.93
N PHE A 437 11.07 1.95 20.84
CA PHE A 437 10.24 2.12 19.66
C PHE A 437 8.92 2.77 20.09
N ASP A 438 8.50 3.77 19.32
CA ASP A 438 7.34 4.59 19.59
C ASP A 438 6.37 4.49 18.39
N ILE A 439 5.08 4.41 18.65
CA ILE A 439 4.00 4.56 17.68
C ILE A 439 3.38 5.93 17.92
N SER A 440 3.32 6.77 16.90
CA SER A 440 2.73 8.11 16.95
C SER A 440 1.51 8.16 16.05
N VAL A 441 0.45 8.80 16.53
CA VAL A 441 -0.82 8.98 15.81
C VAL A 441 -1.14 10.46 15.81
N GLU A 442 -1.29 11.06 14.61
CA GLU A 442 -1.62 12.48 14.46
C GLU A 442 -3.05 12.78 14.88
#